data_AF-V8P792-F1
#
_entry.id   AF-V8P792-F1
#
_cell.length_a   1.000
_cell.length_b   1.000
_cell.length_c   1.000
_cell.angle_alpha   90.00
_cell.angle_beta   90.00
_cell.angle_gamma   90.00
#
_symmetry.space_group_name_H-M   'P 1'
#
loop_
_entity.id
_entity.type
_entity.pdbx_description
1 polymer ?
#
loop_
_entity_poly.entity_id
_entity_poly.type
_entity_poly.pdbx_seq_one_letter_code
_entity_poly.pdbx_strand_id
1 'polypeptide(L)'
;MEKDNLSHRGTLRPEQMPLRDEVTVGLVDAKPISNNTSKRKRKSSLSGMSISENSLRSPGEQVEMVGCAEGPHDRSPERMQDKACELLGATTIPSRLLPGPILSPKKRKLILHIDLNNTILVSDAITKQDPSAALNYYLSMVTWGKLSHTGAVSFYSQYGRNTKFTEMSWGRKFRDLHRHHLKLLEWQGQPHPQLSIKDEQARHYHLVLPSFFCLLESLHREGREFAVIFRTFGTDLPRVLQAVSCALEGQHPGFPALGGISLPVDLRLGKIRCSKKKVALSHGAEQLSSDNGCRKMYAYFSSREGISGFQDHFEWVR
;
A
#
# COMPACT_ATOMS: atom_id res chain seq x y z
N MET A 1 8.24 -67.00 36.15
CA MET A 1 8.62 -67.63 37.44
C MET A 1 9.48 -66.59 38.15
N GLU A 2 8.89 -65.55 38.74
CA GLU A 2 8.07 -65.48 39.96
C GLU A 2 8.94 -65.41 41.24
N LYS A 3 8.55 -64.46 42.12
CA LYS A 3 8.97 -64.13 43.50
C LYS A 3 10.02 -63.01 43.62
N ASP A 4 9.67 -61.76 43.95
CA ASP A 4 9.05 -61.17 45.17
C ASP A 4 10.11 -60.64 46.14
N ASN A 5 10.16 -59.31 46.38
CA ASN A 5 9.77 -58.68 47.66
C ASN A 5 10.28 -57.23 47.87
N LEU A 6 9.32 -56.40 48.32
CA LEU A 6 9.35 -55.22 49.22
C LEU A 6 10.38 -54.08 49.00
N SER A 7 9.95 -52.86 48.65
CA SER A 7 9.26 -51.82 49.47
C SER A 7 10.17 -51.04 50.42
N HIS A 8 10.53 -49.81 50.03
CA HIS A 8 10.64 -48.69 50.98
C HIS A 8 10.15 -47.36 50.39
N ARG A 9 9.43 -46.67 51.26
CA ARG A 9 8.67 -45.42 51.11
C ARG A 9 9.59 -44.27 51.53
N GLY A 10 9.70 -43.22 50.72
CA GLY A 10 10.50 -42.04 51.06
C GLY A 10 9.93 -40.78 50.40
N THR A 11 9.09 -40.07 51.14
CA THR A 11 8.49 -38.78 50.81
C THR A 11 9.55 -37.67 50.94
N LEU A 12 9.82 -36.90 49.88
CA LEU A 12 10.60 -35.65 49.99
C LEU A 12 9.90 -34.51 49.23
N ARG A 13 9.90 -33.36 49.92
CA ARG A 13 9.22 -32.09 49.63
C ARG A 13 9.86 -31.35 48.44
N PRO A 14 9.18 -30.33 47.88
CA PRO A 14 9.69 -29.56 46.74
C PRO A 14 10.78 -28.59 47.18
N GLU A 15 11.97 -28.70 46.56
CA GLU A 15 13.01 -27.69 46.65
C GLU A 15 12.63 -26.43 45.87
N GLN A 16 12.75 -25.31 46.56
CA GLN A 16 12.67 -23.96 46.00
C GLN A 16 14.05 -23.51 45.51
N MET A 17 14.04 -22.84 44.34
CA MET A 17 14.95 -21.76 43.90
C MET A 17 16.42 -22.13 43.55
N PRO A 18 17.04 -21.48 42.54
CA PRO A 18 17.12 -20.02 42.48
C PRO A 18 16.83 -19.35 41.11
N LEU A 19 16.33 -18.12 41.22
CA LEU A 19 16.52 -17.05 40.24
C LEU A 19 18.00 -16.96 39.87
N ARG A 20 18.30 -16.95 38.57
CA ARG A 20 19.58 -16.47 38.05
C ARG A 20 19.37 -15.54 36.87
N ASP A 21 19.83 -14.32 37.13
CA ASP A 21 20.67 -13.46 36.32
C ASP A 21 20.06 -12.84 35.05
N GLU A 22 19.60 -11.60 35.22
CA GLU A 22 19.59 -10.57 34.20
C GLU A 22 20.95 -10.50 33.51
N VAL A 23 20.99 -10.86 32.23
CA VAL A 23 22.12 -10.55 31.36
C VAL A 23 21.94 -9.11 30.87
N THR A 24 22.61 -8.20 31.57
CA THR A 24 22.87 -6.84 31.08
C THR A 24 23.78 -6.93 29.86
N VAL A 25 23.20 -6.92 28.66
CA VAL A 25 23.99 -6.78 27.42
C VAL A 25 24.32 -5.29 27.25
N GLY A 26 25.61 -4.99 27.41
CA GLY A 26 26.17 -3.66 27.30
C GLY A 26 25.80 -2.96 25.99
N LEU A 27 25.42 -1.70 26.14
CA LEU A 27 25.29 -0.72 25.07
C LEU A 27 26.68 -0.50 24.47
N VAL A 28 26.95 -1.08 23.31
CA VAL A 28 28.15 -0.74 22.52
C VAL A 28 27.77 0.40 21.60
N ASP A 29 28.38 1.56 21.83
CA ASP A 29 28.24 2.76 21.00
C ASP A 29 28.61 2.46 19.55
N ALA A 30 27.59 2.25 18.71
CA ALA A 30 27.76 2.25 17.27
C ALA A 30 27.90 3.70 16.81
N LYS A 31 29.15 4.12 16.55
CA LYS A 31 29.46 5.40 15.89
C LYS A 31 28.72 5.49 14.55
N PRO A 32 28.15 6.66 14.19
CA PRO A 32 27.57 6.86 12.87
C PRO A 32 28.66 6.75 11.80
N ILE A 33 28.38 5.95 10.78
CA ILE A 33 29.23 5.80 9.59
C ILE A 33 29.20 7.14 8.82
N SER A 34 30.33 7.84 8.87
CA SER A 34 30.60 9.05 8.08
C SER A 34 30.74 8.67 6.60
N ASN A 35 29.78 9.05 5.78
CA ASN A 35 29.90 8.96 4.33
C ASN A 35 30.71 10.15 3.81
N ASN A 36 32.00 9.89 3.55
CA ASN A 36 32.85 10.73 2.72
C ASN A 36 32.38 10.68 1.27
N THR A 37 31.71 11.73 0.80
CA THR A 37 31.63 12.03 -0.64
C THR A 37 32.49 13.24 -0.98
N SER A 38 33.51 12.94 -1.77
CA SER A 38 34.49 13.81 -2.41
C SER A 38 33.92 15.12 -2.95
N LYS A 39 34.45 16.23 -2.41
CA LYS A 39 34.33 17.58 -2.98
C LYS A 39 35.06 17.65 -4.33
N ARG A 40 34.32 17.67 -5.44
CA ARG A 40 34.85 18.16 -6.72
C ARG A 40 34.59 19.66 -6.82
N LYS A 41 35.65 20.45 -6.60
CA LYS A 41 35.73 21.88 -6.92
C LYS A 41 35.41 22.07 -8.40
N ARG A 42 34.36 22.85 -8.71
CA ARG A 42 34.31 23.64 -9.94
C ARG A 42 34.26 25.11 -9.55
N LYS A 43 35.33 25.82 -9.92
CA LYS A 43 35.43 27.28 -9.93
C LYS A 43 34.49 27.78 -11.04
N SER A 44 33.61 28.72 -10.70
CA SER A 44 33.15 29.72 -11.65
C SER A 44 32.91 31.01 -10.88
N SER A 45 33.80 31.95 -11.13
CA SER A 45 33.78 33.35 -10.77
C SER A 45 32.47 34.02 -11.18
N LEU A 46 31.82 34.71 -10.25
CA LEU A 46 31.01 35.88 -10.55
C LEU A 46 31.17 36.89 -9.42
N SER A 47 31.46 38.10 -9.87
CA SER A 47 31.76 39.33 -9.19
C SER A 47 30.55 39.95 -8.50
N GLY A 48 30.82 40.61 -7.37
CA GLY A 48 30.40 42.00 -7.18
C GLY A 48 29.07 42.26 -6.48
N MET A 49 29.20 42.91 -5.31
CA MET A 49 28.28 43.87 -4.68
C MET A 49 26.99 43.30 -4.06
N SER A 50 26.45 43.83 -2.96
CA SER A 50 26.95 44.61 -1.83
C SER A 50 25.83 44.62 -0.78
N ILE A 51 26.26 44.57 0.48
CA ILE A 51 25.62 44.93 1.76
C ILE A 51 24.39 45.85 1.64
N SER A 52 23.30 45.53 2.34
CA SER A 52 22.66 46.45 3.32
C SER A 52 21.64 45.75 4.21
N GLU A 53 21.73 46.11 5.50
CA GLU A 53 20.99 45.64 6.66
C GLU A 53 19.59 46.28 6.80
N ASN A 54 18.75 45.61 7.58
CA ASN A 54 17.83 46.11 8.63
C ASN A 54 16.40 45.57 8.49
N SER A 55 15.93 44.83 9.49
CA SER A 55 15.10 45.42 10.55
C SER A 55 14.64 44.35 11.55
N LEU A 56 14.40 44.83 12.77
CA LEU A 56 14.11 44.15 14.03
C LEU A 56 12.65 43.68 14.19
N ARG A 57 12.47 42.68 15.07
CA ARG A 57 11.34 42.43 16.02
C ARG A 57 9.96 42.14 15.38
N SER A 58 9.04 41.34 15.91
CA SER A 58 8.90 40.49 17.11
C SER A 58 7.58 39.69 16.95
N PRO A 59 7.20 38.79 17.89
CA PRO A 59 6.40 37.60 17.61
C PRO A 59 4.91 37.71 18.00
N GLY A 60 4.10 36.76 17.51
CA GLY A 60 2.84 36.38 18.14
C GLY A 60 1.76 35.99 17.13
N GLU A 61 1.39 34.70 17.11
CA GLU A 61 -0.02 34.30 17.06
C GLU A 61 -0.12 32.81 17.40
N GLN A 62 -0.57 32.53 18.62
CA GLN A 62 -1.09 31.23 19.04
C GLN A 62 -2.52 31.15 18.53
N VAL A 63 -2.84 30.09 17.77
CA VAL A 63 -4.21 29.81 17.34
C VAL A 63 -4.80 28.77 18.28
N GLU A 64 -5.87 29.20 18.94
CA GLU A 64 -6.76 28.44 19.84
C GLU A 64 -7.40 27.24 19.12
N MET A 65 -7.30 26.07 19.75
CA MET A 65 -7.98 24.84 19.36
C MET A 65 -9.38 24.82 19.98
N VAL A 66 -10.41 25.03 19.17
CA VAL A 66 -11.82 24.88 19.59
C VAL A 66 -12.19 23.40 19.58
N GLY A 67 -12.60 22.89 20.74
CA GLY A 67 -13.06 21.53 20.96
C GLY A 67 -14.41 21.23 20.32
N CYS A 68 -14.57 19.99 19.84
CA CYS A 68 -15.86 19.41 19.50
C CYS A 68 -16.23 18.38 20.56
N ALA A 69 -17.39 18.57 21.16
CA ALA A 69 -17.92 17.76 22.24
C ALA A 69 -18.37 16.36 21.75
N GLU A 70 -18.02 15.34 22.53
CA GLU A 70 -18.57 13.99 22.44
C GLU A 70 -19.95 13.94 23.10
N GLY A 71 -20.93 13.32 22.42
CA GLY A 71 -22.24 12.97 22.96
C GLY A 71 -22.39 11.44 23.06
N PRO A 72 -23.10 10.90 24.06
CA PRO A 72 -22.98 9.49 24.44
C PRO A 72 -24.06 8.55 23.87
N HIS A 73 -23.62 7.30 23.73
CA HIS A 73 -24.26 6.01 24.01
C HIS A 73 -25.60 5.55 23.39
N ASP A 74 -25.49 4.31 22.89
CA ASP A 74 -26.43 3.18 22.93
C ASP A 74 -27.68 3.17 22.06
N ARG A 75 -27.73 2.15 21.19
CA ARG A 75 -28.73 1.05 21.27
C ARG A 75 -28.47 -0.01 20.20
N SER A 76 -28.26 -1.25 20.64
CA SER A 76 -28.62 -2.46 19.87
C SER A 76 -30.15 -2.59 19.81
N PRO A 77 -30.73 -3.38 18.88
CA PRO A 77 -31.07 -4.74 19.28
C PRO A 77 -31.05 -5.81 18.16
N GLU A 78 -30.77 -7.02 18.64
CA GLU A 78 -31.46 -8.29 18.41
C GLU A 78 -31.50 -8.99 17.05
N ARG A 79 -31.33 -10.30 17.24
CA ARG A 79 -31.16 -11.42 16.33
C ARG A 79 -32.48 -12.20 16.37
N MET A 80 -33.09 -12.48 15.23
CA MET A 80 -34.07 -13.57 15.13
C MET A 80 -33.75 -14.45 13.92
N GLN A 81 -33.61 -15.73 14.23
CA GLN A 81 -33.53 -16.87 13.32
C GLN A 81 -34.85 -17.63 13.39
N ASP A 82 -35.09 -18.39 12.32
CA ASP A 82 -35.90 -19.60 12.22
C ASP A 82 -37.39 -19.53 11.81
N LYS A 83 -37.61 -19.99 10.56
CA LYS A 83 -38.31 -21.24 10.19
C LYS A 83 -39.64 -21.16 9.42
N ALA A 84 -39.56 -21.90 8.31
CA ALA A 84 -40.51 -22.89 7.78
C ALA A 84 -41.52 -22.46 6.72
N CYS A 85 -41.41 -23.25 5.64
CA CYS A 85 -42.27 -23.40 4.49
C CYS A 85 -43.44 -24.33 4.86
N GLU A 86 -44.68 -24.00 4.50
CA GLU A 86 -45.67 -24.99 4.04
C GLU A 86 -46.88 -24.33 3.35
N LEU A 87 -47.58 -25.17 2.59
CA LEU A 87 -48.30 -24.92 1.35
C LEU A 87 -49.83 -24.70 1.53
N LEU A 88 -50.41 -24.05 0.51
CA LEU A 88 -51.78 -24.17 -0.05
C LEU A 88 -52.96 -23.46 0.64
N GLY A 89 -53.52 -22.50 -0.11
CA GLY A 89 -54.89 -22.01 0.03
C GLY A 89 -55.24 -21.13 -1.17
N ALA A 90 -55.95 -21.70 -2.15
CA ALA A 90 -56.39 -21.00 -3.34
C ALA A 90 -57.50 -19.99 -2.99
N THR A 91 -57.31 -18.70 -3.30
CA THR A 91 -58.43 -17.77 -3.47
C THR A 91 -58.03 -16.63 -4.40
N THR A 92 -58.81 -16.51 -5.47
CA THR A 92 -58.66 -15.55 -6.57
C THR A 92 -58.82 -14.11 -6.05
N ILE A 93 -57.78 -13.29 -6.17
CA ILE A 93 -57.82 -11.84 -5.87
C ILE A 93 -57.50 -11.04 -7.14
N PRO A 94 -58.19 -9.91 -7.41
CA PRO A 94 -58.08 -9.19 -8.67
C PRO A 94 -56.70 -8.57 -8.86
N SER A 95 -56.23 -8.61 -10.10
CA SER A 95 -55.00 -8.00 -10.60
C SER A 95 -54.89 -6.52 -10.18
N ARG A 96 -54.13 -6.27 -9.11
CA ARG A 96 -53.65 -4.93 -8.74
C ARG A 96 -52.15 -4.89 -8.99
N LEU A 97 -51.79 -4.06 -9.97
CA LEU A 97 -50.51 -3.34 -10.10
C LEU A 97 -49.32 -4.02 -9.43
N LEU A 98 -48.63 -4.86 -10.19
CA LEU A 98 -47.26 -5.23 -9.86
C LEU A 98 -46.44 -3.94 -9.70
N PRO A 99 -45.75 -3.72 -8.57
CA PRO A 99 -44.70 -2.73 -8.54
C PRO A 99 -43.69 -3.15 -9.60
N GLY A 100 -43.46 -2.26 -10.58
CA GLY A 100 -42.38 -2.44 -11.55
C GLY A 100 -41.06 -2.70 -10.82
N PRO A 101 -40.06 -3.28 -11.50
CA PRO A 101 -38.77 -3.56 -10.88
C PRO A 101 -38.30 -2.28 -10.19
N ILE A 102 -38.17 -2.33 -8.87
CA ILE A 102 -37.52 -1.30 -8.08
C ILE A 102 -36.10 -1.30 -8.63
N LEU A 103 -35.83 -0.42 -9.60
CA LEU A 103 -34.51 -0.19 -10.13
C LEU A 103 -33.67 0.18 -8.91
N SER A 104 -32.86 -0.77 -8.43
CA SER A 104 -31.89 -0.49 -7.38
C SER A 104 -31.14 0.76 -7.82
N PRO A 105 -31.06 1.80 -6.98
CA PRO A 105 -30.48 3.07 -7.40
C PRO A 105 -29.10 2.81 -7.99
N LYS A 106 -28.90 3.27 -9.23
CA LYS A 106 -27.66 3.05 -9.99
C LYS A 106 -26.48 3.46 -9.11
N LYS A 107 -25.60 2.51 -8.79
CA LYS A 107 -24.41 2.78 -7.95
C LYS A 107 -23.61 3.91 -8.60
N ARG A 108 -23.16 4.88 -7.80
CA ARG A 108 -22.29 5.96 -8.30
C ARG A 108 -21.00 5.35 -8.87
N LYS A 109 -20.60 5.86 -10.05
CA LYS A 109 -19.33 5.52 -10.69
C LYS A 109 -18.17 5.73 -9.71
N LEU A 110 -17.27 4.75 -9.67
CA LEU A 110 -16.09 4.78 -8.82
C LEU A 110 -14.86 5.20 -9.62
N ILE A 111 -14.09 6.16 -9.13
CA ILE A 111 -12.81 6.53 -9.72
C ILE A 111 -11.72 6.16 -8.73
N LEU A 112 -10.91 5.18 -9.07
CA LEU A 112 -9.83 4.68 -8.24
C LEU A 112 -8.51 5.31 -8.65
N HIS A 113 -7.99 6.20 -7.81
CA HIS A 113 -6.61 6.68 -7.93
C HIS A 113 -5.70 5.74 -7.13
N ILE A 114 -4.74 5.10 -7.81
CA ILE A 114 -3.85 4.11 -7.20
C ILE A 114 -2.41 4.56 -7.43
N ASP A 115 -1.68 4.83 -6.35
CA ASP A 115 -0.22 4.93 -6.42
C ASP A 115 0.36 3.54 -6.72
N LEU A 116 1.32 3.43 -7.63
CA LEU A 116 1.84 2.12 -8.04
C LEU A 116 2.72 1.47 -6.97
N ASN A 117 3.68 2.24 -6.46
CA ASN A 117 4.79 1.70 -5.67
C ASN A 117 4.30 1.32 -4.28
N ASN A 118 4.70 0.13 -3.79
CA ASN A 118 4.26 -0.43 -2.51
C ASN A 118 2.74 -0.65 -2.38
N THR A 119 1.95 -0.48 -3.45
CA THR A 119 0.49 -0.71 -3.43
C THR A 119 0.09 -1.85 -4.36
N ILE A 120 0.50 -1.79 -5.64
CA ILE A 120 0.25 -2.88 -6.60
C ILE A 120 1.54 -3.43 -7.22
N LEU A 121 2.67 -2.76 -7.00
CA LEU A 121 4.01 -3.21 -7.36
C LEU A 121 4.81 -3.57 -6.11
N VAL A 122 5.48 -4.72 -6.14
CA VAL A 122 6.49 -5.14 -5.15
C VAL A 122 7.86 -5.20 -5.81
N SER A 123 8.22 -4.11 -6.47
CA SER A 123 9.53 -3.83 -7.05
C SER A 123 9.55 -2.37 -7.47
N ASP A 124 10.73 -1.78 -7.63
CA ASP A 124 10.87 -0.39 -8.11
C ASP A 124 12.06 -0.30 -9.07
N ALA A 125 11.80 0.10 -10.32
CA ALA A 125 12.83 0.21 -11.34
C ALA A 125 13.86 1.31 -11.04
N ILE A 126 13.48 2.35 -10.28
CA ILE A 126 14.40 3.44 -9.92
C ILE A 126 15.41 2.96 -8.89
N THR A 127 14.95 2.32 -7.82
CA THR A 127 15.82 1.79 -6.77
C THR A 127 16.48 0.48 -7.16
N LYS A 128 16.08 -0.13 -8.28
CA LYS A 128 16.54 -1.43 -8.78
C LYS A 128 16.38 -2.54 -7.74
N GLN A 129 15.41 -2.41 -6.85
CA GLN A 129 15.14 -3.39 -5.82
C GLN A 129 14.36 -4.55 -6.41
N ASP A 130 14.86 -5.76 -6.18
CA ASP A 130 14.09 -6.97 -6.45
C ASP A 130 12.92 -7.12 -5.44
N PRO A 131 11.97 -8.05 -5.69
CA PRO A 131 10.82 -8.23 -4.80
C PRO A 131 11.17 -8.60 -3.36
N SER A 132 12.27 -9.32 -3.13
CA SER A 132 12.72 -9.68 -1.78
C SER A 132 13.20 -8.47 -1.00
N ALA A 133 14.03 -7.63 -1.65
CA ALA A 133 14.54 -6.37 -1.11
C ALA A 133 13.41 -5.35 -0.90
N ALA A 134 12.49 -5.23 -1.86
CA ALA A 134 11.32 -4.35 -1.77
C ALA A 134 10.41 -4.75 -0.61
N LEU A 135 10.18 -6.05 -0.40
CA LEU A 135 9.39 -6.54 0.74
C LEU A 135 10.08 -6.28 2.08
N ASN A 136 11.39 -6.47 2.18
CA ASN A 136 12.16 -6.07 3.38
C ASN A 136 12.04 -4.57 3.64
N TYR A 137 12.16 -3.76 2.59
CA TYR A 137 11.97 -2.32 2.69
C TYR A 137 10.57 -1.97 3.18
N TYR A 138 9.51 -2.55 2.61
CA TYR A 138 8.15 -2.35 3.06
C TYR A 138 7.97 -2.70 4.54
N LEU A 139 8.44 -3.87 4.97
CA LEU A 139 8.39 -4.30 6.37
C LEU A 139 9.09 -3.31 7.30
N SER A 140 10.22 -2.72 6.88
CA SER A 140 10.92 -1.70 7.66
C SER A 140 10.11 -0.40 7.84
N MET A 141 9.21 -0.06 6.90
CA MET A 141 8.36 1.12 6.97
C MET A 141 7.14 0.93 7.87
N VAL A 142 6.59 -0.29 7.90
CA VAL A 142 5.40 -0.61 8.70
C VAL A 142 5.73 -1.18 10.08
N THR A 143 7.01 -1.31 10.42
CA THR A 143 7.43 -1.75 11.75
C THR A 143 7.56 -0.58 12.71
N TRP A 144 6.84 -0.68 13.84
CA TRP A 144 6.87 0.28 14.93
C TRP A 144 7.24 -0.40 16.24
N GLY A 145 7.84 0.34 17.16
CA GLY A 145 8.18 -0.19 18.48
C GLY A 145 8.71 0.88 19.43
N LYS A 146 8.88 0.52 20.70
CA LYS A 146 9.53 1.38 21.70
C LYS A 146 11.03 1.11 21.66
N LEU A 147 11.80 2.12 21.24
CA LEU A 147 13.27 2.09 21.31
C LEU A 147 13.79 2.71 22.62
N SER A 148 12.93 3.40 23.39
CA SER A 148 13.22 4.02 24.68
C SER A 148 11.92 4.28 25.47
N HIS A 149 12.04 4.92 26.64
CA HIS A 149 10.90 5.33 27.48
C HIS A 149 10.02 6.42 26.84
N THR A 150 10.47 7.07 25.77
CA THR A 150 9.83 8.28 25.20
C THR A 150 8.75 8.00 24.16
N GLY A 151 8.32 6.74 24.00
CA GLY A 151 7.18 6.36 23.15
C GLY A 151 7.52 5.38 22.03
N ALA A 152 6.51 5.05 21.23
CA ALA A 152 6.70 4.22 20.04
C ALA A 152 7.18 5.09 18.88
N VAL A 153 8.22 4.63 18.19
CA VAL A 153 8.74 5.25 16.97
C VAL A 153 8.73 4.23 15.83
N SER A 154 8.58 4.73 14.60
CA SER A 154 8.73 3.86 13.44
C SER A 154 10.19 3.51 13.23
N PHE A 155 10.48 2.29 12.81
CA PHE A 155 11.84 1.88 12.47
C PHE A 155 12.41 2.78 11.36
N TYR A 156 11.59 3.11 10.36
CA TYR A 156 11.97 3.97 9.25
C TYR A 156 12.38 5.38 9.67
N SER A 157 11.66 6.00 10.61
CA SER A 157 12.00 7.35 11.08
C SER A 157 13.37 7.40 11.75
N GLN A 158 13.76 6.32 12.43
CA GLN A 158 15.01 6.26 13.17
C GLN A 158 16.19 5.83 12.29
N TYR A 159 15.99 4.86 11.41
CA TYR A 159 17.08 4.18 10.69
C TYR A 159 17.00 4.35 9.16
N GLY A 160 15.92 4.94 8.65
CA GLY A 160 15.69 5.10 7.22
C GLY A 160 15.32 3.80 6.50
N ARG A 161 15.58 3.79 5.18
CA ARG A 161 15.29 2.66 4.29
C ARG A 161 16.21 1.47 4.61
N ASN A 162 15.65 0.27 4.65
CA ASN A 162 16.44 -0.94 4.85
C ASN A 162 15.95 -2.14 4.03
N THR A 163 16.70 -2.50 3.00
CA THR A 163 16.41 -3.64 2.10
C THR A 163 16.82 -4.99 2.66
N LYS A 164 17.46 -5.02 3.83
CA LYS A 164 17.93 -6.22 4.54
C LYS A 164 17.39 -6.28 5.97
N PHE A 165 16.23 -5.68 6.19
CA PHE A 165 15.64 -5.48 7.52
C PHE A 165 15.59 -6.78 8.34
N THR A 166 15.14 -7.88 7.73
CA THR A 166 14.99 -9.19 8.41
C THR A 166 16.31 -9.94 8.66
N GLU A 167 17.42 -9.46 8.10
CA GLU A 167 18.76 -9.95 8.38
C GLU A 167 19.36 -9.30 9.65
N MET A 168 18.89 -8.09 9.99
CA MET A 168 19.33 -7.37 11.18
C MET A 168 18.76 -7.96 12.47
N SER A 169 19.41 -7.66 13.61
CA SER A 169 18.97 -8.07 14.94
C SER A 169 17.51 -7.69 15.22
N TRP A 170 17.14 -6.44 14.95
CA TRP A 170 15.81 -5.89 15.22
C TRP A 170 14.70 -6.49 14.34
N GLY A 171 15.03 -6.79 13.07
CA GLY A 171 14.08 -7.32 12.10
C GLY A 171 14.02 -8.84 12.04
N ARG A 172 14.93 -9.57 12.70
CA ARG A 172 15.04 -11.03 12.66
C ARG A 172 13.71 -11.74 12.96
N LYS A 173 12.92 -11.22 13.89
CA LYS A 173 11.61 -11.79 14.26
C LYS A 173 10.57 -11.75 13.12
N PHE A 174 10.78 -10.93 12.10
CA PHE A 174 9.91 -10.83 10.92
C PHE A 174 10.40 -11.69 9.74
N ARG A 175 11.47 -12.47 9.91
CA ARG A 175 12.03 -13.29 8.84
C ARG A 175 11.04 -14.32 8.29
N ASP A 176 10.28 -14.97 9.17
CA ASP A 176 9.29 -15.95 8.74
C ASP A 176 8.11 -15.29 8.04
N LEU A 177 7.71 -14.09 8.50
CA LEU A 177 6.68 -13.28 7.85
C LEU A 177 7.13 -12.86 6.44
N HIS A 178 8.37 -12.39 6.29
CA HIS A 178 8.98 -12.05 5.00
C HIS A 178 9.01 -13.27 4.07
N ARG A 179 9.52 -14.42 4.53
CA ARG A 179 9.58 -15.65 3.72
C ARG A 179 8.19 -16.09 3.28
N HIS A 180 7.22 -16.04 4.17
CA HIS A 180 5.84 -16.41 3.86
C HIS A 180 5.25 -15.51 2.77
N HIS A 181 5.35 -14.19 2.91
CA HIS A 181 4.80 -13.25 1.94
C HIS A 181 5.56 -13.28 0.62
N LEU A 182 6.89 -13.45 0.64
CA LEU A 182 7.68 -13.60 -0.57
C LEU A 182 7.20 -14.81 -1.39
N LYS A 183 6.90 -15.93 -0.74
CA LYS A 183 6.33 -17.12 -1.38
C LYS A 183 4.96 -16.86 -1.99
N LEU A 184 4.11 -16.03 -1.37
CA LEU A 184 2.82 -15.64 -1.95
C LEU A 184 2.97 -14.76 -3.21
N LEU A 185 4.09 -14.05 -3.34
CA LEU A 185 4.41 -13.23 -4.52
C LEU A 185 5.03 -14.05 -5.66
N GLU A 186 5.52 -15.26 -5.40
CA GLU A 186 6.19 -16.09 -6.39
C GLU A 186 5.22 -16.51 -7.51
N TRP A 187 5.67 -16.32 -8.75
CA TRP A 187 4.96 -16.73 -9.94
C TRP A 187 4.95 -18.25 -10.06
N GLN A 188 3.77 -18.82 -10.31
CA GLN A 188 3.60 -20.27 -10.43
C GLN A 188 3.63 -20.70 -11.90
N GLY A 189 4.40 -21.76 -12.20
CA GLY A 189 4.51 -22.32 -13.55
C GLY A 189 5.49 -21.54 -14.45
N GLN A 190 5.24 -21.57 -15.76
CA GLN A 190 6.12 -20.93 -16.74
C GLN A 190 6.03 -19.39 -16.62
N PRO A 191 7.16 -18.67 -16.46
CA PRO A 191 7.15 -17.22 -16.35
C PRO A 191 6.61 -16.52 -17.60
N HIS A 192 5.72 -15.55 -17.40
CA HIS A 192 5.20 -14.72 -18.48
C HIS A 192 6.01 -13.41 -18.59
N PRO A 193 6.51 -13.00 -19.78
CA PRO A 193 7.44 -11.87 -19.91
C PRO A 193 6.85 -10.52 -19.47
N GLN A 194 5.55 -10.32 -19.67
CA GLN A 194 4.85 -9.08 -19.33
C GLN A 194 4.25 -9.09 -17.91
N LEU A 195 3.98 -10.27 -17.33
CA LEU A 195 3.24 -10.39 -16.07
C LEU A 195 4.15 -10.78 -14.90
N SER A 196 5.38 -11.19 -15.18
CA SER A 196 6.35 -11.59 -14.17
C SER A 196 7.59 -10.69 -14.12
N ILE A 197 8.26 -10.69 -12.99
CA ILE A 197 9.56 -10.07 -12.76
C ILE A 197 10.49 -11.07 -12.10
N LYS A 198 11.78 -11.01 -12.45
CA LYS A 198 12.82 -11.93 -11.99
C LYS A 198 13.65 -11.29 -10.87
N ASP A 199 14.01 -12.04 -9.83
CA ASP A 199 15.01 -11.63 -8.82
C ASP A 199 16.44 -12.01 -9.22
N GLU A 200 17.41 -11.62 -8.39
CA GLU A 200 18.82 -11.96 -8.59
C GLU A 200 19.10 -13.46 -8.57
N GLN A 201 18.30 -14.25 -7.84
CA GLN A 201 18.41 -15.71 -7.75
C GLN A 201 17.60 -16.45 -8.82
N ALA A 202 17.17 -15.74 -9.86
CA ALA A 202 16.41 -16.26 -10.97
C ALA A 202 15.02 -16.83 -10.65
N ARG A 203 14.45 -16.49 -9.51
CA ARG A 203 13.04 -16.74 -9.21
C ARG A 203 12.17 -15.68 -9.84
N HIS A 204 10.95 -16.06 -10.18
CA HIS A 204 9.98 -15.16 -10.80
C HIS A 204 8.84 -14.84 -9.84
N TYR A 205 8.35 -13.62 -9.91
CA TYR A 205 7.29 -13.08 -9.08
C TYR A 205 6.26 -12.36 -9.93
N HIS A 206 5.06 -12.17 -9.40
CA HIS A 206 4.06 -11.31 -10.02
C HIS A 206 4.58 -9.87 -10.13
N LEU A 207 4.54 -9.29 -11.33
CA LEU A 207 4.85 -7.87 -11.53
C LEU A 207 3.78 -6.99 -10.86
N VAL A 208 2.50 -7.25 -11.18
CA VAL A 208 1.34 -6.61 -10.56
C VAL A 208 0.73 -7.59 -9.57
N LEU A 209 0.44 -7.10 -8.36
CA LEU A 209 -0.09 -7.94 -7.29
C LEU A 209 -1.42 -8.63 -7.68
N PRO A 210 -1.57 -9.93 -7.38
CA PRO A 210 -2.82 -10.67 -7.59
C PRO A 210 -4.07 -10.00 -7.00
N SER A 211 -3.93 -9.30 -5.86
CA SER A 211 -5.04 -8.59 -5.20
C SER A 211 -5.65 -7.48 -6.07
N PHE A 212 -4.86 -6.86 -6.95
CA PHE A 212 -5.37 -5.87 -7.89
C PHE A 212 -6.31 -6.51 -8.93
N PHE A 213 -5.98 -7.70 -9.43
CA PHE A 213 -6.84 -8.43 -10.35
C PHE A 213 -8.13 -8.89 -9.68
N CYS A 214 -8.05 -9.38 -8.43
CA CYS A 214 -9.23 -9.68 -7.62
C CYS A 214 -10.16 -8.47 -7.45
N LEU A 215 -9.60 -7.26 -7.31
CA LEU A 215 -10.37 -6.02 -7.24
C LEU A 215 -11.13 -5.76 -8.55
N LEU A 216 -10.47 -5.89 -9.70
CA LEU A 216 -11.12 -5.69 -11.01
C LEU A 216 -12.27 -6.69 -11.23
N GLU A 217 -12.04 -7.97 -10.96
CA GLU A 217 -13.08 -9.00 -11.06
C GLU A 217 -14.25 -8.73 -10.11
N SER A 218 -13.98 -8.29 -8.90
CA SER A 218 -15.03 -7.99 -7.91
C SER A 218 -15.88 -6.79 -8.33
N LEU A 219 -15.27 -5.70 -8.81
CA LEU A 219 -15.99 -4.53 -9.30
C LEU A 219 -16.83 -4.86 -10.54
N HIS A 220 -16.28 -5.67 -11.46
CA HIS A 220 -17.00 -6.14 -12.64
C HIS A 220 -18.20 -7.03 -12.26
N ARG A 221 -18.00 -8.02 -11.38
CA ARG A 221 -19.05 -8.91 -10.88
C ARG A 221 -20.16 -8.16 -10.13
N GLU A 222 -19.82 -7.06 -9.46
CA GLU A 222 -20.79 -6.18 -8.82
C GLU A 222 -21.59 -5.31 -9.81
N GLY A 223 -21.27 -5.33 -11.11
CA GLY A 223 -21.89 -4.47 -12.11
C GLY A 223 -21.66 -2.98 -11.84
N ARG A 224 -20.61 -2.62 -11.09
CA ARG A 224 -20.33 -1.24 -10.74
C ARG A 224 -19.59 -0.57 -11.89
N GLU A 225 -20.00 0.64 -12.27
CA GLU A 225 -19.19 1.45 -13.17
C GLU A 225 -17.95 1.96 -12.44
N PHE A 226 -16.76 1.78 -13.03
CA PHE A 226 -15.53 2.28 -12.46
C PHE A 226 -14.48 2.67 -13.52
N ALA A 227 -13.50 3.46 -13.09
CA ALA A 227 -12.27 3.71 -13.82
C ALA A 227 -11.08 3.64 -12.85
N VAL A 228 -9.92 3.26 -13.36
CA VAL A 228 -8.66 3.20 -12.60
C VAL A 228 -7.67 4.18 -13.19
N ILE A 229 -7.07 4.99 -12.31
CA ILE A 229 -6.05 5.97 -12.64
C ILE A 229 -4.80 5.59 -11.85
N PHE A 230 -3.83 5.01 -12.54
CA PHE A 230 -2.51 4.76 -11.97
C PHE A 230 -1.73 6.06 -11.84
N ARG A 231 -1.04 6.19 -10.72
CA ARG A 231 -0.21 7.33 -10.35
C ARG A 231 1.15 6.82 -9.93
N THR A 232 2.21 7.49 -10.34
CA THR A 232 3.55 7.15 -9.88
C THR A 232 4.50 8.30 -10.12
N PHE A 233 5.45 8.50 -9.22
CA PHE A 233 6.63 9.33 -9.51
C PHE A 233 7.69 8.55 -10.31
N GLY A 234 7.55 7.22 -10.37
CA GLY A 234 8.50 6.30 -10.96
C GLY A 234 8.40 6.18 -12.48
N THR A 235 9.15 5.23 -13.03
CA THR A 235 9.18 4.93 -14.47
C THR A 235 8.46 3.63 -14.84
N ASP A 236 7.85 2.94 -13.87
CA ASP A 236 7.23 1.63 -14.05
C ASP A 236 5.88 1.65 -14.78
N LEU A 237 5.27 2.84 -14.93
CA LEU A 237 3.93 2.99 -15.48
C LEU A 237 3.71 2.32 -16.84
N PRO A 238 4.60 2.44 -17.86
CA PRO A 238 4.38 1.80 -19.15
C PRO A 238 4.33 0.27 -19.03
N ARG A 239 5.22 -0.30 -18.21
CA ARG A 239 5.31 -1.74 -17.98
C ARG A 239 4.07 -2.25 -17.26
N VAL A 240 3.55 -1.50 -16.27
CA VAL A 240 2.31 -1.85 -15.57
C VAL A 240 1.10 -1.81 -16.49
N LEU A 241 0.95 -0.76 -17.29
CA LEU A 241 -0.18 -0.65 -18.23
C LEU A 241 -0.16 -1.82 -19.23
N GLN A 242 1.00 -2.20 -19.74
CA GLN A 242 1.15 -3.37 -20.62
C GLN A 242 0.79 -4.67 -19.92
N ALA A 243 1.24 -4.87 -18.68
CA ALA A 243 0.92 -6.06 -17.89
C ALA A 243 -0.59 -6.18 -17.63
N VAL A 244 -1.25 -5.07 -17.28
CA VAL A 244 -2.69 -5.05 -17.03
C VAL A 244 -3.47 -5.26 -18.33
N SER A 245 -3.05 -4.69 -19.46
CA SER A 245 -3.64 -4.98 -20.78
C SER A 245 -3.56 -6.46 -21.11
N CYS A 246 -2.36 -7.05 -20.99
CA CYS A 246 -2.11 -8.47 -21.22
C CYS A 246 -2.99 -9.36 -20.32
N ALA A 247 -3.17 -8.99 -19.04
CA ALA A 247 -4.07 -9.72 -18.14
C ALA A 247 -5.55 -9.62 -18.56
N LEU A 248 -6.01 -8.43 -18.97
CA LEU A 248 -7.38 -8.19 -19.47
C LEU A 248 -7.65 -8.80 -20.85
N GLU A 249 -6.60 -9.15 -21.61
CA GLU A 249 -6.70 -10.00 -22.81
C GLU A 249 -6.85 -11.50 -22.45
N GLY A 250 -6.93 -11.84 -21.17
CA GLY A 250 -7.08 -13.22 -20.69
C GLY A 250 -5.78 -14.01 -20.62
N GLN A 251 -4.61 -13.35 -20.75
CA GLN A 251 -3.32 -14.06 -20.75
C GLN A 251 -2.78 -14.35 -19.33
N HIS A 252 -3.47 -13.92 -18.27
CA HIS A 252 -3.04 -14.23 -16.91
C HIS A 252 -3.55 -15.63 -16.47
N PRO A 253 -2.66 -16.63 -16.25
CA PRO A 253 -3.08 -18.01 -15.99
C PRO A 253 -3.89 -18.18 -14.70
N GLY A 254 -3.58 -17.40 -13.66
CA GLY A 254 -4.34 -17.39 -12.40
C GLY A 254 -5.63 -16.56 -12.41
N PHE A 255 -5.90 -15.79 -13.47
CA PHE A 255 -7.04 -14.88 -13.57
C PHE A 255 -7.64 -14.90 -14.99
N PRO A 256 -8.05 -16.07 -15.51
CA PRO A 256 -8.56 -16.18 -16.89
C PRO A 256 -9.86 -15.40 -17.12
N ALA A 257 -10.65 -15.19 -16.06
CA ALA A 257 -11.92 -14.45 -16.13
C ALA A 257 -11.74 -12.96 -16.48
N LEU A 258 -10.54 -12.40 -16.31
CA LEU A 258 -10.21 -11.04 -16.74
C LEU A 258 -10.44 -10.82 -18.23
N GLY A 259 -10.28 -11.86 -19.06
CA GLY A 259 -10.57 -11.80 -20.50
C GLY A 259 -12.03 -11.45 -20.85
N GLY A 260 -12.95 -11.64 -19.90
CA GLY A 260 -14.36 -11.25 -20.04
C GLY A 260 -14.66 -9.81 -19.59
N ILE A 261 -13.71 -9.11 -18.97
CA ILE A 261 -13.91 -7.75 -18.47
C ILE A 261 -13.60 -6.75 -19.58
N SER A 262 -14.65 -6.14 -20.14
CA SER A 262 -14.51 -5.05 -21.11
C SER A 262 -14.08 -3.75 -20.42
N LEU A 263 -12.78 -3.60 -20.16
CA LEU A 263 -12.19 -2.41 -19.55
C LEU A 263 -10.98 -1.94 -20.38
N PRO A 264 -11.11 -0.88 -21.20
CA PRO A 264 -10.04 -0.45 -22.08
C PRO A 264 -8.84 0.07 -21.27
N VAL A 265 -7.63 -0.26 -21.72
CA VAL A 265 -6.38 0.24 -21.12
C VAL A 265 -5.76 1.28 -22.04
N ASP A 266 -5.66 2.52 -21.58
CA ASP A 266 -4.98 3.59 -22.30
C ASP A 266 -3.47 3.51 -22.03
N LEU A 267 -2.71 3.07 -23.04
CA LEU A 267 -1.25 2.94 -22.97
C LEU A 267 -0.53 4.30 -23.08
N ARG A 268 -1.24 5.39 -23.36
CA ARG A 268 -0.65 6.74 -23.42
C ARG A 268 -0.35 7.23 -22.01
N LEU A 269 0.86 7.74 -21.82
CA LEU A 269 1.29 8.21 -20.51
C LEU A 269 0.82 9.64 -20.29
N GLY A 270 0.01 9.82 -19.26
CA GLY A 270 -0.29 11.12 -18.71
C GLY A 270 0.90 11.65 -17.91
N LYS A 271 0.99 12.97 -17.78
CA LYS A 271 1.95 13.64 -16.91
C LYS A 271 1.23 14.67 -16.06
N ILE A 272 1.56 14.69 -14.78
CA ILE A 272 1.16 15.76 -13.88
C ILE A 272 2.41 16.47 -13.38
N ARG A 273 2.42 17.78 -13.56
CA ARG A 273 3.48 18.67 -13.10
C ARG A 273 2.92 19.58 -12.03
N CYS A 274 3.46 19.47 -10.84
CA CYS A 274 3.15 20.35 -9.73
C CYS A 274 4.26 21.38 -9.57
N SER A 275 3.87 22.62 -9.29
CA SER A 275 4.75 23.71 -8.89
C SER A 275 4.12 24.43 -7.70
N LYS A 276 4.87 25.34 -7.04
CA LYS A 276 4.33 26.18 -5.95
C LYS A 276 3.04 26.93 -6.30
N LYS A 277 2.84 27.26 -7.58
CA LYS A 277 1.76 28.15 -8.03
C LYS A 277 0.63 27.41 -8.76
N LYS A 278 0.95 26.28 -9.41
CA LYS A 278 0.00 25.58 -10.27
C LYS A 278 0.28 24.10 -10.40
N VAL A 279 -0.77 23.37 -10.72
CA VAL A 279 -0.75 21.99 -11.21
C VAL A 279 -1.08 22.04 -12.70
N ALA A 280 -0.31 21.32 -13.51
CA ALA A 280 -0.58 21.14 -14.93
C ALA A 280 -0.67 19.66 -15.25
N LEU A 281 -1.67 19.28 -16.02
CA LEU A 281 -1.91 17.92 -16.51
C LEU A 281 -1.77 17.91 -18.02
N SER A 282 -1.12 16.87 -18.55
CA SER A 282 -1.09 16.59 -19.98
C SER A 282 -1.32 15.11 -20.23
N HIS A 283 -2.10 14.78 -21.26
CA HIS A 283 -2.36 13.40 -21.65
C HIS A 283 -2.79 13.35 -23.13
N GLY A 284 -1.91 12.82 -23.99
CA GLY A 284 -2.10 12.94 -25.43
C GLY A 284 -2.14 14.41 -25.88
N ALA A 285 -3.20 14.80 -26.59
CA ALA A 285 -3.44 16.17 -27.02
C ALA A 285 -4.07 17.06 -25.92
N GLU A 286 -4.56 16.46 -24.83
CA GLU A 286 -5.25 17.19 -23.77
C GLU A 286 -4.24 17.88 -22.84
N GLN A 287 -4.49 19.15 -22.53
CA GLN A 287 -3.73 19.91 -21.53
C GLN A 287 -4.67 20.69 -20.62
N LEU A 288 -4.43 20.62 -19.32
CA LEU A 288 -5.21 21.29 -18.29
C LEU A 288 -4.27 21.95 -17.28
N SER A 289 -4.66 23.11 -16.75
CA SER A 289 -3.94 23.80 -15.67
C SER A 289 -4.92 24.19 -14.56
N SER A 290 -4.45 24.20 -13.31
CA SER A 290 -5.22 24.66 -12.16
C SER A 290 -5.50 26.16 -12.22
N ASP A 291 -4.79 26.91 -13.06
CA ASP A 291 -5.05 28.33 -13.35
C ASP A 291 -6.50 28.56 -13.83
N ASN A 292 -7.09 27.55 -14.48
CA ASN A 292 -8.46 27.57 -14.96
C ASN A 292 -9.47 26.98 -13.94
N GLY A 293 -9.07 26.88 -12.68
CA GLY A 293 -9.84 26.33 -11.55
C GLY A 293 -9.71 24.81 -11.39
N CYS A 294 -9.56 24.36 -10.14
CA CYS A 294 -9.38 22.94 -9.81
C CYS A 294 -10.57 22.05 -10.21
N ARG A 295 -11.78 22.62 -10.38
CA ARG A 295 -12.97 21.87 -10.81
C ARG A 295 -12.80 21.21 -12.17
N LYS A 296 -12.04 21.82 -13.10
CA LYS A 296 -11.81 21.22 -14.42
C LYS A 296 -10.98 19.93 -14.33
N MET A 297 -10.00 19.88 -13.43
CA MET A 297 -9.23 18.65 -13.18
C MET A 297 -10.09 17.57 -12.54
N TYR A 298 -10.93 17.94 -11.57
CA TYR A 298 -11.86 17.00 -10.97
C TYR A 298 -12.82 16.42 -12.00
N ALA A 299 -13.42 17.26 -12.84
CA ALA A 299 -14.29 16.84 -13.93
C ALA A 299 -13.57 15.93 -14.93
N TYR A 300 -12.32 16.28 -15.28
CA TYR A 300 -11.48 15.49 -16.17
C TYR A 300 -11.21 14.07 -15.66
N PHE A 301 -10.86 13.92 -14.37
CA PHE A 301 -10.67 12.58 -13.81
C PHE A 301 -11.99 11.84 -13.62
N SER A 302 -13.06 12.54 -13.26
CA SER A 302 -14.39 11.96 -13.07
C SER A 302 -15.00 11.44 -14.37
N SER A 303 -14.65 12.03 -15.52
CA SER A 303 -15.11 11.57 -16.83
C SER A 303 -14.32 10.38 -17.38
N ARG A 304 -13.18 10.02 -16.78
CA ARG A 304 -12.35 8.90 -17.29
C ARG A 304 -13.08 7.58 -17.26
N GLU A 305 -12.78 6.75 -18.23
CA GLU A 305 -13.25 5.38 -18.36
C GLU A 305 -12.04 4.45 -18.51
N GLY A 306 -12.23 3.16 -18.23
CA GLY A 306 -11.14 2.21 -18.37
C GLY A 306 -10.02 2.38 -17.35
N ILE A 307 -8.81 2.06 -17.78
CA ILE A 307 -7.58 2.20 -17.01
C ILE A 307 -6.66 3.18 -17.74
N SER A 308 -6.13 4.15 -17.02
CA SER A 308 -5.14 5.11 -17.54
C SER A 308 -4.04 5.37 -16.52
N GLY A 309 -2.95 5.98 -16.96
CA GLY A 309 -1.77 6.20 -16.14
C GLY A 309 -1.24 7.61 -16.20
N PHE A 310 -0.76 8.13 -15.06
CA PHE A 310 -0.11 9.43 -14.97
C PHE A 310 1.20 9.35 -14.18
N GLN A 311 2.27 9.83 -14.81
CA GLN A 311 3.54 10.07 -14.14
C GLN A 311 3.51 11.45 -13.47
N ASP A 312 3.78 11.46 -12.17
CA ASP A 312 3.94 12.66 -11.37
C ASP A 312 5.36 13.19 -11.43
N HIS A 313 5.48 14.51 -11.51
CA HIS A 313 6.77 15.19 -11.45
C HIS A 313 7.04 15.71 -10.04
N PHE A 314 8.27 15.48 -9.56
CA PHE A 314 8.75 15.97 -8.27
C PHE A 314 9.49 17.29 -8.46
N GLU A 315 8.76 18.40 -8.57
CA GLU A 315 9.31 19.76 -8.46
C GLU A 315 8.92 20.37 -7.11
N TRP A 316 9.50 19.85 -6.04
CA TRP A 316 9.54 20.61 -4.79
C TRP A 316 10.61 21.69 -4.94
N VAL A 317 10.17 22.92 -4.76
CA VAL A 317 10.94 24.13 -5.01
C VAL A 317 12.23 24.12 -4.21
N ARG A 318 13.37 24.16 -4.94
CA ARG A 318 14.62 24.65 -4.38
C ARG A 318 14.44 26.06 -3.85
#